data_AF-A0A117LTV5-F1
#
_entry.id   AF-A0A117LTV5-F1
#
_cell.length_a   1.000
_cell.length_b   1.000
_cell.length_c   1.000
_cell.angle_alpha   90.00
_cell.angle_beta   90.00
_cell.angle_gamma   90.00
#
_symmetry.space_group_name_H-M   'P 1'
#
loop_
_entity.id
_entity.type
_entity.pdbx_description
1 polymer ?
#
loop_
_entity_poly.entity_id
_entity_poly.type
_entity_poly.pdbx_seq_one_letter_code
_entity_poly.pdbx_strand_id
1 'polypeptide(L)'
;MGVGKIINTIIAFILSANTYTVVYTQESREEIEQTVILSKDIVQETTEEKVSPAKAVARNPVPTSTVSPWWNYPSDIKNVTRRGDDFLVLVNKEYQLPSTYAPTDLVSICSNVTNLRCVNDANFLIRSILIADLQEMVNAATQDGLDLSIRSAYRSYSTQQSTYNYWLSVNGGNVGVTDQISARPGHSQHQLGTTLDFSSAEINDGLGGTFASTQASKWLANNAWKYGFVIGYPAGYESVTGYMYESWHYRYIGKANAQEMLNNGMILELYLRSKN
;
A
#
# COMPACT_ATOMS: atom_id res chain seq x y z
N MET A 1 -7.36 -24.53 58.71
CA MET A 1 -7.36 -25.15 57.36
C MET A 1 -8.11 -24.19 56.44
N GLY A 2 -7.39 -23.37 55.67
CA GLY A 2 -7.96 -22.33 54.82
C GLY A 2 -8.22 -22.86 53.41
N VAL A 3 -9.42 -22.64 52.89
CA VAL A 3 -9.80 -22.94 51.51
C VAL A 3 -9.77 -21.63 50.74
N GLY A 4 -8.73 -21.43 49.93
CA GLY A 4 -8.60 -20.29 49.02
C GLY A 4 -9.48 -20.48 47.79
N LYS A 5 -10.40 -19.54 47.54
CA LYS A 5 -11.11 -19.43 46.27
C LYS A 5 -10.22 -18.70 45.26
N ILE A 6 -9.88 -19.38 44.17
CA ILE A 6 -9.24 -18.78 42.99
C ILE A 6 -10.35 -18.11 42.17
N ILE A 7 -10.33 -16.78 42.08
CA ILE A 7 -11.19 -16.01 41.19
C ILE A 7 -10.41 -15.82 39.89
N ASN A 8 -10.80 -16.55 38.84
CA ASN A 8 -10.37 -16.28 37.47
C ASN A 8 -11.18 -15.11 36.91
N THR A 9 -10.59 -13.92 36.88
CA THR A 9 -11.17 -12.77 36.17
C THR A 9 -10.80 -12.87 34.70
N ILE A 10 -11.74 -13.32 33.87
CA ILE A 10 -11.67 -13.19 32.40
C ILE A 10 -12.08 -11.75 32.08
N ILE A 11 -11.13 -10.93 31.65
CA ILE A 11 -11.40 -9.59 31.10
C ILE A 11 -11.82 -9.79 29.65
N ALA A 12 -13.13 -9.70 29.39
CA ALA A 12 -13.67 -9.63 28.04
C ALA A 12 -13.47 -8.20 27.49
N PHE A 13 -12.60 -8.04 26.50
CA PHE A 13 -12.51 -6.81 25.71
C PHE A 13 -13.69 -6.77 24.74
N ILE A 14 -14.68 -5.94 25.05
CA ILE A 14 -15.73 -5.55 24.08
C ILE A 14 -15.13 -4.43 23.23
N LEU A 15 -14.56 -4.75 22.06
CA LEU A 15 -14.41 -3.76 21.00
C LEU A 15 -15.76 -3.61 20.31
N SER A 16 -16.38 -2.43 20.45
CA SER A 16 -17.50 -2.02 19.60
C SER A 16 -17.04 -2.00 18.15
N ALA A 17 -17.55 -2.91 17.33
CA ALA A 17 -17.38 -2.87 15.88
C ALA A 17 -18.29 -1.78 15.31
N ASN A 18 -17.71 -0.60 15.02
CA ASN A 18 -18.32 0.28 14.05
C ASN A 18 -18.03 -0.30 12.66
N THR A 19 -19.04 -0.91 12.05
CA THR A 19 -18.98 -1.31 10.64
C THR A 19 -19.05 -0.07 9.78
N TYR A 20 -17.89 0.45 9.37
CA TYR A 20 -17.82 1.41 8.28
C TYR A 20 -17.77 0.64 6.97
N THR A 21 -18.90 0.56 6.28
CA THR A 21 -18.91 0.23 4.85
C THR A 21 -18.19 1.38 4.14
N VAL A 22 -16.96 1.15 3.67
CA VAL A 22 -16.26 2.10 2.80
C VAL A 22 -16.97 2.05 1.45
N VAL A 23 -17.95 2.95 1.27
CA VAL A 23 -18.48 3.27 -0.04
C VAL A 23 -17.48 4.21 -0.69
N TYR A 24 -16.66 3.70 -1.62
CA TYR A 24 -15.89 4.57 -2.50
C TYR A 24 -16.89 5.31 -3.39
N THR A 25 -17.22 6.55 -3.04
CA THR A 25 -18.04 7.39 -3.89
C THR A 25 -17.22 7.80 -5.13
N GLN A 26 -17.91 7.78 -6.27
CA GLN A 26 -17.42 8.14 -7.59
C GLN A 26 -16.79 9.55 -7.62
N GLU A 27 -17.17 10.42 -6.69
CA GLU A 27 -16.64 11.78 -6.49
C GLU A 27 -15.12 11.81 -6.30
N SER A 28 -14.54 10.82 -5.60
CA SER A 28 -13.07 10.75 -5.40
C SER A 28 -12.29 10.45 -6.70
N ARG A 29 -12.94 9.85 -7.70
CA ARG A 29 -12.33 9.62 -9.02
C ARG A 29 -12.37 10.88 -9.87
N GLU A 30 -13.43 11.69 -9.76
CA GLU A 30 -13.59 12.93 -10.53
C GLU A 30 -12.60 14.02 -10.10
N GLU A 31 -12.30 14.16 -8.80
CA GLU A 31 -11.27 15.11 -8.32
C GLU A 31 -9.84 14.72 -8.78
N ILE A 32 -9.54 13.42 -8.84
CA ILE A 32 -8.24 12.91 -9.30
C ILE A 32 -8.14 13.02 -10.83
N GLU A 33 -9.19 12.68 -11.57
CA GLU A 33 -9.24 12.94 -13.01
C GLU A 33 -9.11 14.43 -13.31
N GLN A 34 -9.75 15.33 -12.55
CA GLN A 34 -9.57 16.77 -12.69
C GLN A 34 -8.12 17.21 -12.45
N THR A 35 -7.43 16.63 -11.46
CA THR A 35 -6.03 16.98 -11.20
C THR A 35 -5.10 16.46 -12.31
N VAL A 36 -5.38 15.26 -12.85
CA VAL A 36 -4.65 14.69 -13.99
C VAL A 36 -4.93 15.46 -15.28
N ILE A 37 -6.16 15.94 -15.48
CA ILE A 37 -6.55 16.79 -16.61
C ILE A 37 -5.91 18.18 -16.47
N LEU A 38 -5.93 18.80 -15.28
CA LEU A 38 -5.24 20.09 -15.04
C LEU A 38 -3.74 20.03 -15.38
N SER A 39 -3.10 18.88 -15.13
CA SER A 39 -1.69 18.66 -15.47
C SER A 39 -1.43 18.45 -16.97
N LYS A 40 -2.46 18.03 -17.73
CA LYS A 40 -2.40 17.85 -19.19
C LYS A 40 -2.77 19.13 -19.95
N ASP A 41 -3.60 19.98 -19.37
CA ASP A 41 -4.18 21.18 -20.02
C ASP A 41 -3.24 22.42 -20.04
N ILE A 42 -2.00 22.31 -19.58
CA ILE A 42 -0.96 23.34 -19.83
C ILE A 42 -0.45 23.28 -21.29
N VAL A 43 -0.91 22.32 -22.09
CA VAL A 43 -0.62 22.23 -23.53
C VAL A 43 -1.92 22.26 -24.34
N GLN A 44 -2.10 23.37 -25.06
CA GLN A 44 -3.02 23.65 -26.17
C GLN A 44 -4.41 24.27 -25.89
N GLU A 45 -4.61 25.39 -26.60
CA GLU A 45 -5.76 26.27 -26.71
C GLU A 45 -6.99 25.69 -27.42
N THR A 46 -8.15 26.08 -26.89
CA THR A 46 -9.42 26.50 -27.56
C THR A 46 -10.19 25.53 -28.46
N THR A 47 -11.43 25.20 -28.08
CA THR A 47 -12.67 25.90 -28.52
C THR A 47 -13.92 25.29 -27.85
N GLU A 48 -14.87 26.15 -27.47
CA GLU A 48 -16.14 25.86 -26.77
C GLU A 48 -17.24 25.36 -27.72
N GLU A 49 -18.13 24.46 -27.26
CA GLU A 49 -19.54 24.51 -27.66
C GLU A 49 -20.52 23.98 -26.59
N LYS A 50 -21.73 24.55 -26.62
CA LYS A 50 -22.76 24.72 -25.58
C LYS A 50 -23.60 23.47 -25.23
N VAL A 51 -24.06 23.45 -23.97
CA VAL A 51 -25.08 22.54 -23.40
C VAL A 51 -26.49 23.18 -23.46
N SER A 52 -27.54 22.36 -23.67
CA SER A 52 -28.94 22.65 -23.30
C SER A 52 -29.76 21.35 -23.08
N PRO A 53 -30.86 21.33 -22.28
CA PRO A 53 -31.12 20.24 -21.33
C PRO A 53 -32.27 19.25 -21.63
N ALA A 54 -32.14 18.09 -20.98
CA ALA A 54 -33.11 17.19 -20.32
C ALA A 54 -34.33 16.62 -21.07
N LYS A 55 -34.45 15.28 -21.03
CA LYS A 55 -35.72 14.56 -20.77
C LYS A 55 -35.48 13.32 -19.91
N ALA A 56 -36.24 13.20 -18.82
CA ALA A 56 -36.28 12.04 -17.94
C ALA A 56 -36.97 10.85 -18.63
N VAL A 57 -36.32 9.69 -18.67
CA VAL A 57 -36.89 8.43 -19.14
C VAL A 57 -36.82 7.41 -18.00
N ALA A 58 -37.93 6.70 -17.81
CA ALA A 58 -38.18 5.75 -16.74
C ALA A 58 -37.10 4.65 -16.64
N ARG A 59 -36.67 4.33 -15.41
CA ARG A 59 -35.69 3.27 -15.14
C ARG A 59 -36.35 1.90 -15.22
N ASN A 60 -36.00 1.14 -16.26
CA ASN A 60 -36.16 -0.31 -16.27
C ASN A 60 -35.20 -0.95 -15.23
N PRO A 61 -35.54 -2.11 -14.65
CA PRO A 61 -34.70 -2.78 -13.67
C PRO A 61 -33.33 -3.14 -14.29
N VAL A 62 -32.27 -2.75 -13.58
CA VAL A 62 -30.87 -2.95 -13.98
C VAL A 62 -30.57 -4.45 -14.03
N PRO A 63 -30.09 -5.00 -15.15
CA PRO A 63 -29.59 -6.36 -15.19
C PRO A 63 -28.40 -6.48 -14.25
N THR A 64 -28.38 -7.51 -13.41
CA THR A 64 -27.24 -7.85 -12.54
C THR A 64 -26.01 -8.11 -13.42
N SER A 65 -25.20 -7.08 -13.64
CA SER A 65 -23.96 -7.14 -14.38
C SER A 65 -22.99 -8.06 -13.63
N THR A 66 -22.77 -9.25 -14.15
CA THR A 66 -21.59 -10.06 -13.83
C THR A 66 -20.37 -9.34 -14.39
N VAL A 67 -19.84 -8.39 -13.61
CA VAL A 67 -18.59 -7.69 -13.95
C VAL A 67 -17.50 -8.76 -13.99
N SER A 68 -16.96 -9.03 -15.17
CA SER A 68 -15.72 -9.80 -15.30
C SER A 68 -14.69 -9.17 -14.37
N PRO A 69 -14.00 -9.96 -13.53
CA PRO A 69 -13.03 -9.38 -12.62
C PRO A 69 -11.96 -8.66 -13.46
N TRP A 70 -11.67 -7.40 -13.11
CA TRP A 70 -10.67 -6.55 -13.76
C TRP A 70 -9.25 -7.09 -13.57
N TRP A 71 -9.10 -8.16 -12.79
CA TRP A 71 -7.86 -8.89 -12.55
C TRP A 71 -8.13 -10.33 -12.08
N ASN A 72 -7.25 -11.27 -12.43
CA ASN A 72 -7.30 -12.67 -11.98
C ASN A 72 -5.95 -13.11 -11.42
N TYR A 73 -5.97 -13.96 -10.39
CA TYR A 73 -4.75 -14.54 -9.83
C TYR A 73 -4.06 -15.45 -10.87
N PRO A 74 -2.73 -15.31 -11.10
CA PRO A 74 -2.00 -16.20 -11.98
C PRO A 74 -2.17 -17.67 -11.57
N SER A 75 -2.39 -18.55 -12.54
CA SER A 75 -2.47 -19.99 -12.32
C SER A 75 -1.09 -20.64 -12.19
N ASP A 76 -0.08 -20.08 -12.87
CA ASP A 76 1.31 -20.51 -12.82
C ASP A 76 2.10 -19.63 -11.85
N ILE A 77 2.33 -20.14 -10.63
CA ILE A 77 3.11 -19.46 -9.60
C ILE A 77 4.57 -19.88 -9.70
N LYS A 78 5.44 -18.88 -9.83
CA LYS A 78 6.89 -19.03 -10.02
C LYS A 78 7.62 -18.67 -8.74
N ASN A 79 8.79 -19.24 -8.53
CA ASN A 79 9.72 -18.73 -7.52
C ASN A 79 10.42 -17.48 -8.05
N VAL A 80 10.80 -16.57 -7.15
CA VAL A 80 11.65 -15.42 -7.51
C VAL A 80 12.91 -15.86 -8.27
N THR A 81 13.30 -15.09 -9.28
CA THR A 81 14.51 -15.35 -10.09
C THR A 81 15.77 -14.69 -9.51
N ARG A 82 15.59 -13.69 -8.64
CA ARG A 82 16.66 -13.01 -7.89
C ARG A 82 16.57 -13.34 -6.41
N ARG A 83 17.69 -13.16 -5.68
CA ARG A 83 17.69 -13.34 -4.23
C ARG A 83 16.80 -12.28 -3.57
N GLY A 84 16.15 -12.63 -2.45
CA GLY A 84 15.28 -11.68 -1.74
C GLY A 84 15.99 -10.44 -1.19
N ASP A 85 17.31 -10.47 -1.01
CA ASP A 85 18.10 -9.32 -0.58
C ASP A 85 18.51 -8.39 -1.73
N ASP A 86 18.21 -8.76 -2.98
CA ASP A 86 18.37 -7.91 -4.16
C ASP A 86 17.22 -6.89 -4.24
N PHE A 87 17.55 -5.60 -4.39
CA PHE A 87 16.54 -4.53 -4.51
C PHE A 87 15.63 -4.68 -5.73
N LEU A 88 16.07 -5.39 -6.77
CA LEU A 88 15.33 -5.61 -8.00
C LEU A 88 14.58 -6.95 -8.02
N VAL A 89 14.51 -7.69 -6.90
CA VAL A 89 13.70 -8.91 -6.84
C VAL A 89 12.21 -8.61 -7.06
N LEU A 90 11.62 -9.27 -8.05
CA LEU A 90 10.19 -9.19 -8.34
C LEU A 90 9.43 -10.13 -7.41
N VAL A 91 8.68 -9.56 -6.46
CA VAL A 91 7.73 -10.27 -5.61
C VAL A 91 6.36 -9.66 -5.83
N ASN A 92 5.45 -10.46 -6.37
CA ASN A 92 4.12 -10.04 -6.77
C ASN A 92 3.19 -11.26 -6.79
N LYS A 93 2.04 -11.19 -7.46
CA LYS A 93 1.06 -12.28 -7.56
C LYS A 93 1.56 -13.52 -8.33
N GLU A 94 2.59 -13.38 -9.16
CA GLU A 94 3.16 -14.44 -9.99
C GLU A 94 4.42 -15.04 -9.36
N TYR A 95 5.26 -14.21 -8.73
CA TYR A 95 6.57 -14.59 -8.18
C TYR A 95 6.55 -14.59 -6.65
N GLN A 96 6.82 -15.77 -6.06
CA GLN A 96 6.83 -15.99 -4.62
C GLN A 96 8.25 -16.15 -4.05
N LEU A 97 8.44 -15.62 -2.84
CA LEU A 97 9.60 -15.91 -2.00
C LEU A 97 9.46 -17.29 -1.35
N PRO A 98 10.57 -17.98 -1.07
CA PRO A 98 10.56 -19.15 -0.19
C PRO A 98 9.96 -18.80 1.18
N SER A 99 9.24 -19.74 1.78
CA SER A 99 8.67 -19.57 3.13
C SER A 99 9.74 -19.38 4.22
N THR A 100 10.97 -19.82 3.94
CA THR A 100 12.13 -19.70 4.83
C THR A 100 12.89 -18.39 4.65
N TYR A 101 12.58 -17.59 3.63
CA TYR A 101 13.29 -16.33 3.41
C TYR A 101 12.96 -15.30 4.49
N ALA A 102 14.01 -14.80 5.14
CA ALA A 102 13.99 -13.66 6.05
C ALA A 102 15.31 -12.88 5.89
N PRO A 103 15.28 -11.53 5.81
CA PRO A 103 16.50 -10.73 5.83
C PRO A 103 17.24 -10.91 7.17
N THR A 104 18.56 -10.96 7.12
CA THR A 104 19.42 -11.15 8.30
C THR A 104 19.89 -9.84 8.93
N ASP A 105 19.59 -8.71 8.30
CA ASP A 105 20.07 -7.36 8.61
C ASP A 105 18.94 -6.42 9.08
N LEU A 106 17.86 -6.98 9.67
CA LEU A 106 16.72 -6.21 10.17
C LEU A 106 17.08 -5.41 11.43
N VAL A 107 16.69 -4.13 11.44
CA VAL A 107 16.85 -3.20 12.57
C VAL A 107 15.56 -2.43 12.83
N SER A 108 15.39 -1.94 14.06
CA SER A 108 14.21 -1.13 14.43
C SER A 108 14.22 0.22 13.73
N ILE A 109 13.09 0.60 13.11
CA ILE A 109 12.94 1.91 12.47
C ILE A 109 13.06 3.02 13.51
N CYS A 110 12.19 3.05 14.51
CA CYS A 110 12.09 4.19 15.42
C CYS A 110 13.21 4.28 16.46
N SER A 111 14.07 3.27 16.57
CA SER A 111 15.34 3.40 17.29
C SER A 111 16.46 4.03 16.45
N ASN A 112 16.32 4.05 15.12
CA ASN A 112 17.37 4.45 14.19
C ASN A 112 16.99 5.64 13.28
N VAL A 113 15.71 6.02 13.23
CA VAL A 113 15.20 7.16 12.46
C VAL A 113 14.46 8.11 13.41
N THR A 114 14.92 9.35 13.47
CA THR A 114 14.31 10.43 14.26
C THR A 114 13.24 11.15 13.45
N ASN A 115 12.30 11.82 14.14
CA ASN A 115 11.16 12.54 13.55
C ASN A 115 10.21 11.67 12.70
N LEU A 116 10.30 10.35 12.85
CA LEU A 116 9.38 9.38 12.28
C LEU A 116 8.67 8.65 13.42
N ARG A 117 7.33 8.65 13.41
CA ARG A 117 6.56 8.01 14.47
C ARG A 117 6.23 6.56 14.12
N CYS A 118 6.41 5.65 15.08
CA CYS A 118 5.93 4.27 14.96
C CYS A 118 4.61 4.17 15.70
N VAL A 119 3.55 3.81 14.97
CA VAL A 119 2.22 3.83 15.56
C VAL A 119 2.06 2.71 16.60
N ASN A 120 1.39 3.02 17.71
CA ASN A 120 1.21 2.16 18.88
C ASN A 120 2.54 1.71 19.52
N ASP A 121 3.60 2.52 19.40
CA ASP A 121 4.96 2.21 19.88
C ASP A 121 5.48 0.85 19.37
N ALA A 122 4.98 0.41 18.22
CA ALA A 122 5.33 -0.87 17.65
C ALA A 122 6.78 -0.89 17.16
N ASN A 123 7.48 -2.00 17.41
CA ASN A 123 8.83 -2.20 16.93
C ASN A 123 8.82 -2.63 15.45
N PHE A 124 8.58 -1.68 14.54
CA PHE A 124 8.67 -1.94 13.10
C PHE A 124 10.13 -2.14 12.67
N LEU A 125 10.36 -3.18 11.88
CA LEU A 125 11.69 -3.57 11.41
C LEU A 125 11.83 -3.34 9.91
N ILE A 126 13.00 -2.88 9.47
CA ILE A 126 13.43 -2.83 8.07
C ILE A 126 14.89 -3.26 7.97
N ARG A 127 15.36 -3.56 6.76
CA ARG A 127 16.78 -3.80 6.51
C ARG A 127 17.60 -2.54 6.79
N SER A 128 18.73 -2.69 7.47
CA SER A 128 19.58 -1.58 7.92
C SER A 128 20.05 -0.66 6.79
N ILE A 129 20.22 -1.17 5.58
CA ILE A 129 20.64 -0.41 4.40
C ILE A 129 19.67 0.74 4.03
N LEU A 130 18.42 0.69 4.47
CA LEU A 130 17.43 1.74 4.22
C LEU A 130 17.56 2.95 5.15
N ILE A 131 18.23 2.80 6.30
CA ILE A 131 18.12 3.76 7.41
C ILE A 131 18.56 5.17 7.03
N ALA A 132 19.70 5.30 6.35
CA ALA A 132 20.23 6.61 5.95
C ALA A 132 19.27 7.32 4.99
N ASP A 133 18.80 6.61 3.96
CA ASP A 133 17.89 7.18 2.96
C ASP A 133 16.50 7.48 3.54
N LEU A 134 16.00 6.63 4.45
CA LEU A 134 14.74 6.88 5.16
C LEU A 134 14.86 8.13 6.05
N GLN A 135 15.97 8.29 6.78
CA GLN A 135 16.21 9.47 7.60
C GLN A 135 16.28 10.74 6.75
N GLU A 136 16.95 10.71 5.60
CA GLU A 136 16.99 11.85 4.68
C GLU A 136 15.58 12.20 4.17
N MET A 137 14.79 11.21 3.79
CA MET A 137 13.41 11.43 3.34
C MET A 137 12.54 12.05 4.44
N VAL A 138 12.62 11.51 5.66
CA VAL A 138 11.87 12.02 6.82
C VAL A 138 12.29 13.44 7.14
N ASN A 139 13.59 13.75 7.15
CA ASN A 139 14.08 15.10 7.40
C ASN A 139 13.55 16.09 6.36
N ALA A 140 13.52 15.72 5.08
CA ALA A 140 12.98 16.57 4.04
C ALA A 140 11.46 16.80 4.20
N ALA A 141 10.70 15.75 4.53
CA ALA A 141 9.27 15.90 4.82
C ALA A 141 9.03 16.82 6.02
N THR A 142 9.80 16.65 7.10
CA THR A 142 9.73 17.51 8.29
C THR A 142 10.08 18.97 7.99
N GLN A 143 11.08 19.23 7.14
CA GLN A 143 11.43 20.58 6.70
C GLN A 143 10.30 21.26 5.92
N ASP A 144 9.53 20.47 5.17
CA ASP A 144 8.32 20.93 4.48
C ASP A 144 7.08 21.00 5.40
N GLY A 145 7.27 20.83 6.72
CA GLY A 145 6.21 20.94 7.72
C GLY A 145 5.30 19.71 7.83
N LEU A 146 5.72 18.58 7.28
CA LEU A 146 4.94 17.35 7.25
C LEU A 146 5.37 16.38 8.34
N ASP A 147 4.37 15.65 8.83
CA ASP A 147 4.52 14.56 9.79
C ASP A 147 4.29 13.22 9.08
N LEU A 148 5.19 12.28 9.32
CA LEU A 148 5.11 10.91 8.80
C LEU A 148 5.08 9.91 9.94
N SER A 149 4.32 8.84 9.75
CA SER A 149 4.33 7.67 10.63
C SER A 149 4.37 6.37 9.86
N ILE A 150 4.78 5.30 10.54
CA ILE A 150 4.79 3.94 10.01
C ILE A 150 3.71 3.12 10.70
N ARG A 151 2.90 2.43 9.90
CA ARG A 151 1.87 1.48 10.35
C ARG A 151 2.23 0.02 10.15
N SER A 152 3.15 -0.26 9.24
CA SER A 152 3.59 -1.62 8.91
C SER A 152 4.95 -1.55 8.20
N ALA A 153 5.75 -2.59 8.38
CA ALA A 153 7.07 -2.72 7.75
C ALA A 153 7.35 -4.21 7.48
N TYR A 154 8.52 -4.75 7.84
CA TYR A 154 8.81 -6.17 7.66
C TYR A 154 7.72 -7.06 8.26
N ARG A 155 7.28 -8.04 7.47
CA ARG A 155 6.40 -9.14 7.89
C ARG A 155 6.99 -10.46 7.42
N SER A 156 7.23 -11.38 8.35
CA SER A 156 7.66 -12.73 7.98
C SER A 156 6.58 -13.45 7.17
N TYR A 157 6.95 -14.56 6.53
CA TYR A 157 6.00 -15.43 5.84
C TYR A 157 4.82 -15.85 6.75
N SER A 158 5.10 -16.27 7.99
CA SER A 158 4.08 -16.70 8.94
C SER A 158 3.18 -15.55 9.39
N THR A 159 3.74 -14.37 9.65
CA THR A 159 2.94 -13.17 9.94
C THR A 159 2.04 -12.82 8.76
N GLN A 160 2.55 -12.89 7.53
CA GLN A 160 1.75 -12.65 6.33
C GLN A 160 0.60 -13.66 6.20
N GLN A 161 0.82 -14.93 6.57
CA GLN A 161 -0.25 -15.94 6.59
C GLN A 161 -1.36 -15.58 7.58
N SER A 162 -1.01 -15.16 8.79
CA SER A 162 -1.99 -14.66 9.74
C SER A 162 -2.70 -13.41 9.23
N THR A 163 -1.99 -12.46 8.61
CA THR A 163 -2.61 -11.25 8.04
C THR A 163 -3.58 -11.59 6.89
N TYR A 164 -3.20 -12.49 5.99
CA TYR A 164 -4.07 -12.89 4.89
C TYR A 164 -5.33 -13.59 5.42
N ASN A 165 -5.19 -14.51 6.37
CA ASN A 165 -6.32 -15.20 6.99
C ASN A 165 -7.25 -14.25 7.76
N TYR A 166 -6.69 -13.23 8.41
CA TYR A 166 -7.46 -12.17 9.05
C TYR A 166 -8.34 -11.43 8.01
N TRP A 167 -7.74 -10.95 6.92
CA TRP A 167 -8.50 -10.24 5.88
C TRP A 167 -9.52 -11.14 5.17
N LEU A 168 -9.19 -12.42 4.97
CA LEU A 168 -10.14 -13.40 4.43
C LEU A 168 -11.35 -13.54 5.34
N SER A 169 -11.15 -13.59 6.66
CA SER A 169 -12.24 -13.63 7.64
C SER A 169 -13.05 -12.34 7.64
N VAL A 170 -12.41 -11.17 7.62
CA VAL A 170 -13.08 -9.86 7.55
C VAL A 170 -13.94 -9.76 6.29
N ASN A 171 -13.48 -10.32 5.17
CA ASN A 171 -14.18 -10.34 3.89
C ASN A 171 -15.14 -11.53 3.73
N GLY A 172 -15.56 -12.18 4.81
CA GLY A 172 -16.56 -13.26 4.78
C GLY A 172 -16.13 -14.49 3.98
N GLY A 173 -14.83 -14.76 3.89
CA GLY A 173 -14.28 -15.87 3.10
C GLY A 173 -14.11 -15.56 1.61
N ASN A 174 -14.31 -14.32 1.17
CA ASN A 174 -14.17 -13.95 -0.24
C ASN A 174 -12.69 -13.82 -0.63
N VAL A 175 -12.14 -14.87 -1.25
CA VAL A 175 -10.76 -14.91 -1.74
C VAL A 175 -10.48 -13.83 -2.79
N GLY A 176 -11.40 -13.59 -3.73
CA GLY A 176 -11.21 -12.61 -4.81
C GLY A 176 -11.05 -11.18 -4.29
N VAL A 177 -11.88 -10.77 -3.33
CA VAL A 177 -11.76 -9.45 -2.67
C VAL A 177 -10.48 -9.39 -1.81
N THR A 178 -10.16 -10.48 -1.11
CA THR A 178 -8.99 -10.51 -0.22
C THR A 178 -7.69 -10.43 -0.99
N ASP A 179 -7.60 -11.11 -2.13
CA ASP A 179 -6.46 -11.03 -3.03
C ASP A 179 -6.28 -9.61 -3.60
N GLN A 180 -7.28 -8.74 -3.65
CA GLN A 180 -7.10 -7.36 -4.13
C GLN A 180 -6.47 -6.42 -3.10
N ILE A 181 -6.47 -6.77 -1.81
CA ILE A 181 -6.03 -5.90 -0.71
C ILE A 181 -4.97 -6.55 0.19
N SER A 182 -4.70 -7.84 0.03
CA SER A 182 -3.76 -8.57 0.87
C SER A 182 -2.98 -9.58 0.04
N ALA A 183 -1.66 -9.57 0.23
CA ALA A 183 -0.79 -10.56 -0.37
C ALA A 183 -0.96 -11.93 0.29
N ARG A 184 -0.94 -12.99 -0.53
CA ARG A 184 -0.74 -14.34 -0.02
C ARG A 184 0.67 -14.48 0.57
N PRO A 185 0.91 -15.41 1.51
CA PRO A 185 2.25 -15.67 2.05
C PRO A 185 3.26 -15.94 0.93
N GLY A 186 4.47 -15.37 1.02
CA GLY A 186 5.49 -15.46 -0.03
C GLY A 186 5.34 -14.42 -1.14
N HIS A 187 4.16 -13.83 -1.33
CA HIS A 187 3.89 -12.81 -2.36
C HIS A 187 3.90 -11.38 -1.81
N SER A 188 4.20 -11.20 -0.53
CA SER A 188 4.20 -9.88 0.12
C SER A 188 5.55 -9.20 0.00
N GLN A 189 5.56 -7.99 -0.56
CA GLN A 189 6.76 -7.15 -0.59
C GLN A 189 7.27 -6.79 0.82
N HIS A 190 6.45 -6.87 1.87
CA HIS A 190 6.89 -6.67 3.25
C HIS A 190 7.88 -7.74 3.72
N GLN A 191 7.83 -8.96 3.17
CA GLN A 191 8.77 -10.02 3.55
C GLN A 191 10.21 -9.69 3.17
N LEU A 192 10.42 -8.75 2.25
CA LEU A 192 11.74 -8.29 1.81
C LEU A 192 12.43 -7.39 2.85
N GLY A 193 11.69 -6.86 3.83
CA GLY A 193 12.20 -5.90 4.81
C GLY A 193 12.58 -4.55 4.21
N THR A 194 12.15 -4.28 2.98
CA THR A 194 12.41 -3.06 2.21
C THR A 194 11.13 -2.27 1.92
N THR A 195 10.02 -2.60 2.57
CA THR A 195 8.69 -2.07 2.28
C THR A 195 8.06 -1.51 3.55
N LEU A 196 7.44 -0.36 3.45
CA LEU A 196 6.81 0.37 4.55
C LEU A 196 5.41 0.84 4.15
N ASP A 197 4.50 0.77 5.11
CA ASP A 197 3.20 1.44 5.02
C ASP A 197 3.24 2.73 5.83
N PHE A 198 3.16 3.86 5.13
CA PHE A 198 3.15 5.19 5.72
C PHE A 198 1.75 5.63 6.16
N SER A 199 1.71 6.54 7.12
CA SER A 199 0.54 7.30 7.51
C SER A 199 0.96 8.70 8.00
N SER A 200 0.03 9.47 8.53
CA SER A 200 0.30 10.78 9.14
C SER A 200 -0.74 11.13 10.22
N ALA A 201 -0.41 12.14 11.03
CA ALA A 201 -1.33 12.69 12.01
C ALA A 201 -2.62 13.25 11.39
N GLU A 202 -2.61 13.63 10.11
CA GLU A 202 -3.79 14.16 9.38
C GLU A 202 -4.98 13.18 9.39
N ILE A 203 -4.71 11.88 9.50
CA ILE A 203 -5.74 10.83 9.56
C ILE A 203 -5.68 10.03 10.86
N ASN A 204 -5.16 10.62 11.94
CA ASN A 204 -4.93 9.95 13.23
C ASN A 204 -4.14 8.64 13.06
N ASP A 205 -3.13 8.69 12.21
CA ASP A 205 -2.32 7.56 11.81
C ASP A 205 -3.10 6.44 11.12
N GLY A 206 -4.34 6.59 10.67
CA GLY A 206 -5.10 5.51 10.02
C GLY A 206 -4.34 4.84 8.86
N LEU A 207 -4.67 3.59 8.55
CA LEU A 207 -4.16 2.91 7.35
C LEU A 207 -5.32 2.63 6.41
N GLY A 208 -5.19 3.03 5.14
CA GLY A 208 -6.23 2.84 4.13
C GLY A 208 -6.43 4.06 3.23
N GLY A 209 -7.49 4.02 2.42
CA GLY A 209 -7.74 4.98 1.33
C GLY A 209 -7.80 6.45 1.76
N THR A 210 -8.12 6.74 3.02
CA THR A 210 -8.12 8.12 3.55
C THR A 210 -6.73 8.76 3.56
N PHE A 211 -5.65 7.98 3.53
CA PHE A 211 -4.30 8.51 3.43
C PHE A 211 -4.08 9.28 2.12
N ALA A 212 -4.74 8.88 1.02
CA ALA A 212 -4.54 9.46 -0.30
C ALA A 212 -4.83 10.97 -0.38
N SER A 213 -5.73 11.49 0.47
CA SER A 213 -6.09 12.92 0.49
C SER A 213 -5.12 13.80 1.28
N THR A 214 -4.23 13.20 2.08
CA THR A 214 -3.32 13.91 2.99
C THR A 214 -2.21 14.65 2.26
N GLN A 215 -1.66 15.68 2.90
CA GLN A 215 -0.47 16.38 2.42
C GLN A 215 0.74 15.44 2.43
N ALA A 216 0.88 14.61 3.47
CA ALA A 216 1.92 13.59 3.57
C ALA A 216 1.93 12.63 2.36
N SER A 217 0.77 12.07 1.98
CA SER A 217 0.66 11.18 0.82
C SER A 217 1.05 11.88 -0.49
N LYS A 218 0.56 13.11 -0.70
CA LYS A 218 0.91 13.90 -1.90
C LYS A 218 2.41 14.21 -1.96
N TRP A 219 3.03 14.49 -0.82
CA TRP A 219 4.46 14.73 -0.75
C TRP A 219 5.27 13.48 -1.06
N LEU A 220 4.91 12.33 -0.48
CA LEU A 220 5.58 11.06 -0.75
C LEU A 220 5.51 10.70 -2.23
N ALA A 221 4.33 10.84 -2.87
CA ALA A 221 4.17 10.55 -4.29
C ALA A 221 5.11 11.37 -5.19
N ASN A 222 5.41 12.62 -4.80
CA ASN A 222 6.27 13.52 -5.57
C ASN A 222 7.76 13.42 -5.22
N ASN A 223 8.11 12.95 -4.02
CA ASN A 223 9.47 13.10 -3.48
C ASN A 223 10.14 11.79 -3.04
N ALA A 224 9.39 10.75 -2.66
CA ALA A 224 9.94 9.55 -2.04
C ALA A 224 11.02 8.86 -2.90
N TRP A 225 10.86 8.93 -4.22
CA TRP A 225 11.77 8.34 -5.20
C TRP A 225 13.19 8.92 -5.13
N LYS A 226 13.34 10.18 -4.73
CA LYS A 226 14.64 10.85 -4.55
C LYS A 226 15.50 10.16 -3.49
N TYR A 227 14.84 9.40 -2.61
CA TYR A 227 15.42 8.64 -1.52
C TYR A 227 15.33 7.13 -1.77
N GLY A 228 15.00 6.70 -2.98
CA GLY A 228 14.94 5.29 -3.36
C GLY A 228 13.64 4.57 -3.02
N PHE A 229 12.64 5.26 -2.47
CA PHE A 229 11.32 4.70 -2.17
C PHE A 229 10.33 4.99 -3.30
N VAL A 230 9.62 3.97 -3.77
CA VAL A 230 8.63 4.12 -4.84
C VAL A 230 7.31 3.48 -4.43
N ILE A 231 6.20 4.03 -4.92
CA ILE A 231 4.88 3.47 -4.64
C ILE A 231 4.77 2.07 -5.26
N GLY A 232 4.34 1.09 -4.45
CA GLY A 232 4.24 -0.30 -4.92
C GLY A 232 3.01 -0.53 -5.79
N TYR A 233 1.86 0.01 -5.39
CA TYR A 233 0.57 -0.19 -6.06
C TYR A 233 -0.07 1.17 -6.41
N PRO A 234 0.34 1.81 -7.53
CA PRO A 234 -0.19 3.10 -7.95
C PRO A 234 -1.60 3.02 -8.55
N ALA A 235 -2.34 4.13 -8.47
CA ALA A 235 -3.68 4.24 -9.05
C ALA A 235 -3.65 4.10 -10.58
N GLY A 236 -4.66 3.44 -11.14
CA GLY A 236 -4.79 3.21 -12.58
C GLY A 236 -3.98 2.03 -13.12
N TYR A 237 -3.23 1.33 -12.27
CA TYR A 237 -2.45 0.14 -12.63
C TYR A 237 -2.92 -1.12 -11.91
N GLU A 238 -4.15 -1.13 -11.37
CA GLU A 238 -4.70 -2.23 -10.61
C GLU A 238 -4.77 -3.51 -11.46
N SER A 239 -5.12 -3.41 -12.74
CA SER A 239 -5.11 -4.55 -13.67
C SER A 239 -3.72 -5.13 -13.95
N VAL A 240 -2.65 -4.35 -13.70
CA VAL A 240 -1.26 -4.77 -13.88
C VAL A 240 -0.70 -5.38 -12.59
N THR A 241 -0.93 -4.75 -11.44
CA THR A 241 -0.39 -5.19 -10.14
C THR A 241 -1.24 -6.27 -9.48
N GLY A 242 -2.54 -6.29 -9.75
CA GLY A 242 -3.52 -7.11 -9.05
C GLY A 242 -3.90 -6.63 -7.65
N TYR A 243 -3.49 -5.41 -7.29
CA TYR A 243 -3.83 -4.76 -6.04
C TYR A 243 -4.63 -3.49 -6.29
N MET A 244 -5.53 -3.15 -5.38
CA MET A 244 -6.11 -1.81 -5.34
C MET A 244 -5.01 -0.75 -5.13
N TYR A 245 -5.30 0.50 -5.47
CA TYR A 245 -4.42 1.62 -5.16
C TYR A 245 -4.10 1.70 -3.67
N GLU A 246 -2.81 1.67 -3.32
CA GLU A 246 -2.32 1.78 -1.95
C GLU A 246 -1.39 2.99 -1.82
N SER A 247 -1.99 4.17 -1.61
CA SER A 247 -1.26 5.44 -1.40
C SER A 247 -0.20 5.41 -0.29
N TRP A 248 -0.28 4.44 0.63
CA TRP A 248 0.60 4.27 1.78
C TRP A 248 1.77 3.31 1.55
N HIS A 249 1.68 2.40 0.58
CA HIS A 249 2.60 1.26 0.44
C HIS A 249 3.79 1.63 -0.45
N TYR A 250 4.96 1.80 0.16
CA TYR A 250 6.19 2.17 -0.54
C TYR A 250 7.27 1.11 -0.40
N ARG A 251 7.92 0.81 -1.53
CA ARG A 251 9.03 -0.12 -1.65
C ARG A 251 10.33 0.62 -1.91
N TYR A 252 11.35 0.34 -1.12
CA TYR A 252 12.72 0.77 -1.39
C TYR A 252 13.38 -0.13 -2.44
N ILE A 253 13.92 0.51 -3.48
CA ILE A 253 14.73 -0.12 -4.53
C ILE A 253 16.10 0.55 -4.72
N GLY A 254 16.44 1.55 -3.89
CA GLY A 254 17.66 2.35 -4.01
C GLY A 254 17.51 3.54 -4.96
N LYS A 255 18.19 4.64 -4.62
CA LYS A 255 18.09 5.94 -5.33
C LYS A 255 18.33 5.84 -6.83
N ALA A 256 19.38 5.14 -7.25
CA ALA A 256 19.71 4.99 -8.68
C ALA A 256 18.61 4.24 -9.46
N ASN A 257 18.10 3.14 -8.90
CA ASN A 257 17.03 2.37 -9.53
C ASN A 257 15.70 3.12 -9.56
N ALA A 258 15.36 3.87 -8.50
CA ALA A 258 14.17 4.70 -8.46
C ALA A 258 14.23 5.83 -9.51
N GLN A 259 15.39 6.47 -9.66
CA GLN A 259 15.63 7.46 -10.71
C GLN A 259 15.52 6.84 -12.11
N GLU A 260 16.13 5.67 -12.34
CA GLU A 260 16.04 4.95 -13.62
C GLU A 260 14.59 4.58 -13.96
N MET A 261 13.85 4.06 -12.98
CA MET A 261 12.43 3.71 -13.12
C MET A 261 11.61 4.92 -13.58
N LEU A 262 11.79 6.07 -12.93
CA LEU A 262 11.08 7.30 -13.27
C LEU A 262 11.48 7.86 -14.63
N ASN A 263 12.76 7.83 -14.99
CA ASN A 263 13.23 8.29 -16.30
C ASN A 263 12.63 7.47 -17.44
N ASN A 264 12.29 6.21 -17.19
CA ASN A 264 11.61 5.34 -18.14
C ASN A 264 10.07 5.46 -18.11
N GLY A 265 9.51 6.31 -17.24
CA GLY A 265 8.06 6.45 -17.09
C GLY A 265 7.36 5.18 -16.60
N MET A 266 8.08 4.30 -15.90
CA MET A 266 7.57 3.00 -15.47
C MET A 266 7.04 3.03 -14.04
N ILE A 267 6.03 2.21 -13.75
CA ILE A 267 5.70 1.82 -12.38
C ILE A 267 6.64 0.71 -11.90
N LEU A 268 6.69 0.49 -10.58
CA LEU A 268 7.55 -0.53 -9.97
C LEU A 268 7.39 -1.92 -10.62
N GLU A 269 6.15 -2.39 -10.78
CA GLU A 269 5.86 -3.71 -11.34
C GLU A 269 6.46 -3.91 -12.74
N LEU A 270 6.27 -2.95 -13.66
CA LEU A 270 6.80 -3.02 -15.02
C LEU A 270 8.32 -2.90 -15.05
N TYR A 271 8.87 -2.02 -14.21
CA TYR A 271 10.31 -1.87 -14.09
C TYR A 271 10.98 -3.16 -13.58
N LEU A 272 10.46 -3.78 -12.51
CA LEU A 272 10.99 -5.03 -12.00
C LEU A 272 10.85 -6.19 -13.01
N ARG A 273 9.74 -6.26 -13.76
CA ARG A 273 9.59 -7.23 -14.85
C ARG A 273 10.64 -7.06 -15.95
N SER A 274 11.14 -5.85 -16.20
CA SER A 274 12.24 -5.64 -17.16
C SER A 274 13.62 -6.12 -16.65
N LYS A 275 13.72 -6.46 -15.36
CA LYS A 275 14.97 -6.83 -14.67
C LYS A 275 15.02 -8.30 -14.20
N ASN A 276 13.96 -9.07 -14.41
CA ASN A 276 13.76 -10.46 -13.95
C ASN A 276 13.31 -11.36 -15.10
#